data_AF-A0A810Q3E2-F1
#
_entry.id   AF-A0A810Q3E2-F1
#
_cell.length_a   1.000
_cell.length_b   1.000
_cell.length_c   1.000
_cell.angle_alpha   90.00
_cell.angle_beta   90.00
_cell.angle_gamma   90.00
#
_symmetry.space_group_name_H-M   'P 1'
#
loop_
_entity.id
_entity.type
_entity.pdbx_description
1 polymer ?
#
loop_
_entity_poly.entity_id
_entity_poly.type
_entity_poly.pdbx_seq_one_letter_code
_entity_poly.pdbx_strand_id
1 'polypeptide(L)'
;MLAWITYQPRGLPRVRHHIQLLCGLPLCRVEIGGHPSVLLRLLLRREGHALREAGIREGAWAEDLPSWGQMDLRPVDIAPLRRAVLPSLLACAFHQKHLSPGSASVRLTAPGTSLPVYWAAQLLAERVRYLHLAAGCGQQALEDWLLRRYGLACGGAAPSLEVSLSPDAPPSALLLGEGCRCQPVEYILPPTLRDAVPPGIEGECLLAALHRQGRLPASELAVKRIHFGA
;
A
#
# COMPACT_ATOMS: atom_id res chain seq x y z
N MET A 1 -5.50 -4.09 17.27
CA MET A 1 -6.44 -2.97 17.05
C MET A 1 -5.64 -1.81 16.48
N LEU A 2 -6.20 -1.05 15.54
CA LEU A 2 -5.53 0.10 14.90
C LEU A 2 -6.32 1.39 15.13
N ALA A 3 -5.63 2.53 15.05
CA ALA A 3 -6.29 3.83 15.14
C ALA A 3 -6.63 4.38 13.76
N TRP A 4 -7.83 4.94 13.61
CA TRP A 4 -8.22 5.68 12.42
C TRP A 4 -8.38 7.15 12.80
N ILE A 5 -7.47 8.00 12.33
CA ILE A 5 -7.40 9.41 12.72
C ILE A 5 -8.01 10.30 11.64
N THR A 6 -8.96 11.12 12.06
CA THR A 6 -9.51 12.20 11.23
C THR A 6 -9.20 13.55 11.86
N TYR A 7 -8.85 14.53 11.04
CA TYR A 7 -8.52 15.88 11.50
C TYR A 7 -9.43 16.93 10.87
N GLN A 8 -10.03 17.77 11.71
CA GLN A 8 -10.86 18.89 11.31
C GLN A 8 -10.27 20.18 11.90
N PRO A 9 -9.65 21.06 11.10
CA PRO A 9 -8.94 22.25 11.60
C PRO A 9 -9.87 23.38 12.08
N ARG A 10 -11.15 23.11 12.36
CA ARG A 10 -12.15 24.11 12.74
C ARG A 10 -12.60 23.93 14.19
N GLY A 11 -12.85 25.04 14.87
CA GLY A 11 -13.43 25.08 16.21
C GLY A 11 -12.41 24.99 17.34
N LEU A 12 -12.91 24.69 18.54
CA LEU A 12 -12.09 24.55 19.74
C LEU A 12 -11.27 23.26 19.73
N PRO A 13 -10.08 23.26 20.35
CA PRO A 13 -9.26 22.06 20.51
C PRO A 13 -10.04 20.93 21.18
N ARG A 14 -10.18 19.80 20.48
CA ARG A 14 -10.83 18.60 21.00
C ARG A 14 -10.18 17.36 20.44
N VAL A 15 -10.10 16.32 21.25
CA VAL A 15 -9.77 14.97 20.79
C VAL A 15 -10.81 14.04 21.37
N ARG A 16 -11.45 13.25 20.52
CA ARG A 16 -12.43 12.25 20.92
C ARG A 16 -12.01 10.92 20.33
N HIS A 17 -12.10 9.86 21.10
CA HIS A 17 -11.97 8.52 20.56
C HIS A 17 -13.24 7.71 20.81
N HIS A 18 -13.55 6.80 19.91
CA HIS A 18 -14.58 5.78 20.09
C HIS A 18 -14.22 4.53 19.32
N ILE A 19 -14.78 3.39 19.74
CA ILE A 19 -14.57 2.13 19.03
C ILE A 19 -15.59 2.05 17.89
N GLN A 20 -15.10 1.82 16.67
CA GLN A 20 -15.94 1.60 15.48
C GLN A 20 -15.59 0.24 14.88
N LEU A 21 -16.59 -0.44 14.32
CA LEU A 21 -16.39 -1.66 13.54
C LEU A 21 -16.39 -1.33 12.04
N LEU A 22 -15.34 -1.74 11.34
CA LEU A 22 -15.27 -1.71 9.88
C LEU A 22 -15.26 -3.15 9.37
N CYS A 23 -16.37 -3.63 8.80
CA CYS A 23 -16.53 -5.05 8.41
C CYS A 23 -16.13 -6.04 9.53
N GLY A 24 -16.53 -5.70 10.76
CA GLY A 24 -16.23 -6.45 11.98
C GLY A 24 -14.79 -6.34 12.49
N LEU A 25 -13.92 -5.56 11.85
CA LEU A 25 -12.61 -5.17 12.40
C LEU A 25 -12.82 -4.05 13.42
N PRO A 26 -12.47 -4.24 14.71
CA PRO A 26 -12.49 -3.16 15.69
C PRO A 26 -11.35 -2.17 15.44
N LEU A 27 -11.72 -0.90 15.29
CA LEU A 27 -10.85 0.24 15.09
C LEU A 27 -11.08 1.26 16.21
N CYS A 28 -10.04 1.96 16.64
CA CYS A 28 -10.16 3.13 17.48
C CYS A 28 -10.27 4.37 16.58
N ARG A 29 -11.47 4.91 16.39
CA ARG A 29 -11.64 6.15 15.63
C ARG A 29 -11.28 7.33 16.52
N VAL A 30 -10.32 8.13 16.08
CA VAL A 30 -9.83 9.32 16.78
C VAL A 30 -10.16 10.55 15.94
N GLU A 31 -10.97 11.44 16.50
CA GLU A 31 -11.39 12.69 15.89
C GLU A 31 -10.64 13.84 16.55
N ILE A 32 -9.77 14.47 15.78
CA ILE A 32 -8.99 15.64 16.18
C ILE A 32 -9.68 16.88 15.63
N GLY A 33 -10.02 17.83 16.49
CA GLY A 33 -10.65 19.08 16.12
C GLY A 33 -9.90 20.30 16.63
N GLY A 34 -10.01 21.39 15.88
CA GLY A 34 -9.52 22.71 16.26
C GLY A 34 -8.11 23.04 15.79
N HIS A 35 -7.69 24.28 16.06
CA HIS A 35 -6.40 24.78 15.60
C HIS A 35 -5.23 24.26 16.43
N PRO A 36 -4.02 24.16 15.83
CA PRO A 36 -2.80 23.78 16.54
C PRO A 36 -2.54 24.72 17.71
N SER A 37 -2.65 24.20 18.94
CA SER A 37 -2.48 24.95 20.18
C SER A 37 -1.78 24.09 21.22
N VAL A 38 -1.26 24.72 22.28
CA VAL A 38 -0.63 23.99 23.40
C VAL A 38 -1.62 23.02 24.04
N LEU A 39 -2.89 23.44 24.19
CA LEU A 39 -3.96 22.60 24.71
C LEU A 39 -4.18 21.36 23.83
N LEU A 40 -4.26 21.54 22.51
CA LEU A 40 -4.43 20.41 21.58
C LEU A 40 -3.28 19.41 21.69
N ARG A 41 -2.03 19.90 21.77
CA ARG A 41 -0.86 19.04 21.93
C ARG A 41 -0.89 18.24 23.23
N LEU A 42 -1.38 18.82 24.32
CA LEU A 42 -1.55 18.11 25.60
C LEU A 42 -2.61 17.00 25.50
N LEU A 43 -3.75 17.30 24.87
CA LEU A 43 -4.79 16.31 24.62
C LEU A 43 -4.26 15.14 23.77
N LEU A 44 -3.54 15.44 22.69
CA LEU A 44 -2.96 14.42 21.81
C LEU A 44 -1.91 13.56 22.50
N ARG A 45 -1.10 14.14 23.40
CA ARG A 45 -0.13 13.36 24.19
C ARG A 45 -0.84 12.37 25.12
N ARG A 46 -1.91 12.83 25.79
CA ARG A 46 -2.72 11.98 26.66
C ARG A 46 -3.40 10.85 25.87
N GLU A 47 -3.99 11.18 24.74
CA GLU A 47 -4.65 10.20 23.86
C GLU A 47 -3.64 9.21 23.27
N GLY A 48 -2.49 9.69 22.78
CA GLY A 48 -1.40 8.83 22.33
C GLY A 48 -0.85 7.92 23.44
N HIS A 49 -0.89 8.32 24.71
CA HIS A 49 -0.58 7.43 25.83
C HIS A 49 -1.65 6.35 26.00
N ALA A 50 -2.93 6.73 26.03
CA ALA A 50 -4.05 5.81 26.19
C ALA A 50 -4.13 4.78 25.05
N LEU A 51 -3.93 5.22 23.80
CA LEU A 51 -3.80 4.32 22.65
C LEU A 51 -2.65 3.34 22.84
N ARG A 52 -1.53 3.82 23.38
CA ARG A 52 -0.36 2.97 23.59
C ARG A 52 -0.55 1.95 24.72
N GLU A 53 -1.23 2.33 25.80
CA GLU A 53 -1.63 1.42 26.88
C GLU A 53 -2.61 0.36 26.39
N ALA A 54 -3.52 0.73 25.47
CA ALA A 54 -4.42 -0.21 24.79
C ALA A 54 -3.72 -1.10 23.74
N GLY A 55 -2.39 -1.00 23.60
CA GLY A 55 -1.60 -1.81 22.65
C GLY A 55 -1.73 -1.38 21.18
N ILE A 56 -2.34 -0.22 20.91
CA ILE A 56 -2.45 0.33 19.55
C ILE A 56 -1.10 0.96 19.20
N ARG A 57 -0.53 0.53 18.05
CA ARG A 57 0.78 0.99 17.55
C ARG A 57 0.75 1.44 16.10
N GLU A 58 -0.34 1.15 15.41
CA GLU A 58 -0.52 1.47 14.01
C GLU A 58 -1.74 2.35 13.81
N GLY A 59 -1.72 3.19 12.78
CA GLY A 59 -2.87 3.97 12.38
C GLY A 59 -3.00 4.24 10.90
N ALA A 60 -4.22 4.62 10.54
CA ALA A 60 -4.61 5.11 9.22
C ALA A 60 -5.03 6.58 9.37
N TRP A 61 -4.54 7.42 8.46
CA TRP A 61 -4.83 8.84 8.42
C TRP A 61 -4.63 9.38 7.00
N ALA A 62 -5.24 10.53 6.72
CA ALA A 62 -5.06 11.25 5.47
C ALA A 62 -3.65 11.87 5.36
N GLU A 63 -3.18 12.05 4.13
CA GLU A 63 -1.82 12.52 3.83
C GLU A 63 -1.51 13.92 4.39
N ASP A 64 -2.54 14.75 4.52
CA ASP A 64 -2.48 16.11 5.04
C ASP A 64 -2.44 16.16 6.58
N LEU A 65 -2.54 15.03 7.28
CA LEU A 65 -2.44 14.99 8.74
C LEU A 65 -1.04 15.45 9.18
N PRO A 66 -0.92 16.55 9.93
CA PRO A 66 0.37 17.02 10.41
C PRO A 66 1.05 16.00 11.32
N SER A 67 2.39 15.99 11.31
CA SER A 67 3.19 15.04 12.10
C SER A 67 2.84 15.03 13.60
N TRP A 68 2.49 16.18 14.19
CA TRP A 68 2.08 16.27 15.59
C TRP A 68 0.74 15.56 15.89
N GLY A 69 -0.09 15.30 14.88
CA GLY A 69 -1.37 14.61 15.00
C GLY A 69 -1.27 13.08 14.92
N GLN A 70 -0.10 12.56 14.54
CA GLN A 70 0.12 11.13 14.31
C GLN A 70 0.30 10.32 15.62
N MET A 71 0.49 11.00 16.76
CA MET A 71 0.53 10.39 18.11
C MET A 71 1.55 9.23 18.24
N ASP A 72 2.69 9.33 17.56
CA ASP A 72 3.75 8.30 17.50
C ASP A 72 3.29 6.93 16.98
N LEU A 73 2.17 6.89 16.25
CA LEU A 73 1.70 5.68 15.58
C LEU A 73 2.48 5.44 14.30
N ARG A 74 2.68 4.16 13.97
CA ARG A 74 3.24 3.77 12.68
C ARG A 74 2.11 3.73 11.63
N PRO A 75 2.34 4.20 10.40
CA PRO A 75 1.37 3.99 9.35
C PRO A 75 1.17 2.49 9.12
N VAL A 76 -0.06 2.08 8.82
CA VAL A 76 -0.33 0.70 8.38
C VAL A 76 0.49 0.41 7.11
N ASP A 77 1.17 -0.73 7.09
CA ASP A 77 1.90 -1.19 5.92
C ASP A 77 0.93 -1.65 4.83
N ILE A 78 0.97 -0.96 3.68
CA ILE A 78 0.12 -1.23 2.52
C ILE A 78 0.79 -2.17 1.50
N ALA A 79 2.10 -2.38 1.60
CA ALA A 79 2.84 -3.17 0.63
C ALA A 79 2.33 -4.63 0.51
N PRO A 80 1.93 -5.33 1.60
CA PRO A 80 1.34 -6.66 1.49
C PRO A 80 0.04 -6.68 0.70
N LEU A 81 -0.81 -5.66 0.86
CA LEU A 81 -2.04 -5.53 0.08
C LEU A 81 -1.70 -5.36 -1.40
N ARG A 82 -0.80 -4.42 -1.74
CA ARG A 82 -0.39 -4.17 -3.13
C ARG A 82 0.17 -5.40 -3.81
N ARG A 83 0.98 -6.18 -3.08
CA ARG A 83 1.51 -7.45 -3.58
C ARG A 83 0.41 -8.47 -3.83
N ALA A 84 -0.60 -8.54 -2.96
CA ALA A 84 -1.74 -9.44 -3.15
C ALA A 84 -2.63 -9.03 -4.33
N VAL A 85 -2.84 -7.73 -4.55
CA VAL A 85 -3.60 -7.19 -5.69
C VAL A 85 -2.76 -6.95 -6.94
N LEU A 86 -1.49 -7.40 -6.95
CA LEU A 86 -0.55 -7.19 -8.06
C LEU A 86 -1.13 -7.60 -9.43
N PRO A 87 -1.86 -8.72 -9.57
CA PRO A 87 -2.49 -9.05 -10.85
C PRO A 87 -3.43 -7.95 -11.36
N SER A 88 -4.24 -7.36 -10.48
CA SER A 88 -5.13 -6.26 -10.86
C SER A 88 -4.36 -4.96 -11.12
N LEU A 89 -3.28 -4.69 -10.36
CA LEU A 89 -2.41 -3.55 -10.62
C LEU A 89 -1.75 -3.65 -11.99
N LEU A 90 -1.24 -4.83 -12.37
CA LEU A 90 -0.63 -5.06 -13.69
C LEU A 90 -1.63 -4.91 -14.82
N ALA A 91 -2.84 -5.48 -14.69
CA ALA A 91 -3.89 -5.31 -15.69
C ALA A 91 -4.23 -3.83 -15.90
N CYS A 92 -4.37 -3.06 -14.81
CA CYS A 92 -4.61 -1.62 -14.87
C CYS A 92 -3.43 -0.88 -15.51
N ALA A 93 -2.20 -1.18 -15.10
CA ALA A 93 -0.98 -0.54 -15.62
C ALA A 93 -0.79 -0.81 -17.12
N PHE A 94 -1.02 -2.05 -17.58
CA PHE A 94 -0.96 -2.40 -18.99
C PHE A 94 -2.01 -1.67 -19.80
N HIS A 95 -3.25 -1.60 -19.29
CA HIS A 95 -4.30 -0.84 -19.94
C HIS A 95 -3.94 0.65 -20.04
N GLN A 96 -3.50 1.28 -18.93
CA GLN A 96 -3.14 2.70 -18.90
C GLN A 96 -1.94 3.04 -19.79
N LYS A 97 -0.98 2.12 -19.95
CA LYS A 97 0.21 2.29 -20.78
C LYS A 97 0.07 1.71 -22.19
N HIS A 98 -1.12 1.26 -22.58
CA HIS A 98 -1.41 0.64 -23.88
C HIS A 98 -0.48 -0.54 -24.23
N LEU A 99 -0.14 -1.36 -23.22
CA LEU A 99 0.71 -2.54 -23.38
C LEU A 99 -0.15 -3.79 -23.54
N SER A 100 0.24 -4.66 -24.47
CA SER A 100 -0.37 -5.99 -24.59
C SER A 100 0.35 -6.98 -23.66
N PRO A 101 -0.35 -7.77 -22.84
CA PRO A 101 0.31 -8.73 -21.93
C PRO A 101 1.24 -9.71 -22.66
N GLY A 102 0.85 -10.15 -23.86
CA GLY A 102 1.62 -11.09 -24.68
C GLY A 102 2.91 -10.51 -25.29
N SER A 103 3.08 -9.19 -25.27
CA SER A 103 4.30 -8.51 -25.74
C SER A 103 4.98 -7.67 -24.66
N ALA A 104 4.41 -7.61 -23.45
CA ALA A 104 4.91 -6.75 -22.39
C ALA A 104 6.30 -7.22 -21.93
N SER A 105 7.23 -6.27 -21.89
CA SER A 105 8.51 -6.43 -21.22
C SER A 105 8.48 -5.65 -19.91
N VAL A 106 8.77 -6.33 -18.80
CA VAL A 106 8.71 -5.75 -17.46
C VAL A 106 10.06 -5.89 -16.77
N ARG A 107 10.50 -4.85 -16.08
CA ARG A 107 11.65 -4.91 -15.16
C ARG A 107 11.15 -5.03 -13.73
N LEU A 108 11.69 -6.00 -12.98
CA LEU A 108 11.52 -6.11 -11.54
C LEU A 108 12.78 -5.60 -10.84
N THR A 109 12.64 -4.51 -10.09
CA THR A 109 13.75 -3.85 -9.37
C THR A 109 13.60 -4.05 -7.87
N ALA A 110 14.69 -4.45 -7.20
CA ALA A 110 14.75 -4.60 -5.74
C ALA A 110 16.19 -4.44 -5.22
N PRO A 111 16.38 -3.97 -3.97
CA PRO A 111 17.72 -3.85 -3.38
C PRO A 111 18.41 -5.22 -3.20
N GLY A 112 17.63 -6.28 -3.03
CA GLY A 112 18.11 -7.66 -2.91
C GLY A 112 16.97 -8.65 -3.02
N THR A 113 17.30 -9.91 -3.26
CA THR A 113 16.30 -10.97 -3.31
C THR A 113 15.71 -11.25 -1.93
N SER A 114 14.40 -11.42 -1.89
CA SER A 114 13.62 -11.71 -0.68
C SER A 114 12.32 -12.40 -1.08
N LEU A 115 11.61 -12.99 -0.12
CA LEU A 115 10.35 -13.69 -0.41
C LEU A 115 9.33 -12.83 -1.21
N PRO A 116 9.13 -11.53 -0.90
CA PRO A 116 8.32 -10.64 -1.73
C PRO A 116 8.78 -10.51 -3.18
N VAL A 117 10.10 -10.49 -3.42
CA VAL A 117 10.68 -10.42 -4.77
C VAL A 117 10.40 -11.71 -5.53
N TYR A 118 10.57 -12.87 -4.89
CA TYR A 118 10.22 -14.17 -5.50
C TYR A 118 8.74 -14.24 -5.88
N TRP A 119 7.83 -13.79 -5.00
CA TRP A 119 6.40 -13.75 -5.31
C TRP A 119 6.06 -12.79 -6.45
N ALA A 120 6.66 -11.59 -6.47
CA ALA A 120 6.45 -10.66 -7.57
C ALA A 120 6.99 -11.24 -8.89
N ALA A 121 8.18 -11.84 -8.88
CA ALA A 121 8.79 -12.47 -10.04
C ALA A 121 7.92 -13.63 -10.57
N GLN A 122 7.38 -14.47 -9.70
CA GLN A 122 6.44 -15.53 -10.07
C GLN A 122 5.20 -14.96 -10.78
N LEU A 123 4.54 -13.98 -10.19
CA LEU A 123 3.32 -13.42 -10.74
C LEU A 123 3.57 -12.76 -12.10
N LEU A 124 4.73 -12.13 -12.26
CA LEU A 124 5.18 -11.54 -13.52
C LEU A 124 5.49 -12.63 -14.56
N ALA A 125 6.21 -13.68 -14.19
CA ALA A 125 6.59 -14.77 -15.08
C ALA A 125 5.39 -15.45 -15.76
N GLU A 126 4.25 -15.51 -15.08
CA GLU A 126 3.00 -16.05 -15.61
C GLU A 126 2.27 -15.11 -16.58
N ARG A 127 2.64 -13.82 -16.64
CA ARG A 127 1.82 -12.75 -17.27
C ARG A 127 2.55 -11.95 -18.34
N VAL A 128 3.87 -11.98 -18.36
CA VAL A 128 4.69 -11.15 -19.25
C VAL A 128 5.53 -12.02 -20.17
N ARG A 129 5.87 -11.49 -21.35
CA ARG A 129 6.71 -12.21 -22.30
C ARG A 129 8.20 -12.13 -21.95
N TYR A 130 8.62 -10.96 -21.47
CA TYR A 130 10.01 -10.68 -21.12
C TYR A 130 10.06 -10.11 -19.70
N LEU A 131 10.89 -10.71 -18.85
CA LEU A 131 11.13 -10.25 -17.49
C LEU A 131 12.61 -9.90 -17.34
N HIS A 132 12.90 -8.67 -16.93
CA HIS A 132 14.24 -8.23 -16.56
C HIS A 132 14.34 -8.17 -15.05
N LEU A 133 15.45 -8.64 -14.49
CA LEU A 133 15.72 -8.54 -13.07
C LEU A 133 16.82 -7.51 -12.83
N ALA A 134 16.58 -6.66 -11.84
CA ALA A 134 17.55 -5.76 -11.23
C ALA A 134 17.42 -5.93 -9.72
N ALA A 135 17.79 -7.13 -9.23
CA ALA A 135 17.57 -7.57 -7.86
C ALA A 135 18.92 -7.86 -7.18
N GLY A 136 19.65 -6.81 -6.81
CA GLY A 136 21.02 -6.82 -6.28
C GLY A 136 21.60 -8.18 -5.85
N CYS A 137 21.66 -8.43 -4.54
CA CYS A 137 22.18 -9.71 -4.03
C CYS A 137 21.21 -10.88 -4.28
N GLY A 138 21.74 -12.00 -4.78
CA GLY A 138 20.98 -13.23 -5.05
C GLY A 138 20.22 -13.26 -6.37
N GLN A 139 20.42 -12.29 -7.27
CA GLN A 139 19.77 -12.26 -8.59
C GLN A 139 19.95 -13.57 -9.37
N GLN A 140 21.18 -14.09 -9.46
CA GLN A 140 21.46 -15.32 -10.22
C GLN A 140 20.63 -16.51 -9.72
N ALA A 141 20.46 -16.65 -8.40
CA ALA A 141 19.66 -17.74 -7.84
C ALA A 141 18.17 -17.59 -8.20
N LEU A 142 17.68 -16.35 -8.28
CA LEU A 142 16.31 -16.05 -8.72
C LEU A 142 16.14 -16.32 -10.23
N GLU A 143 17.10 -15.95 -11.06
CA GLU A 143 17.10 -16.26 -12.51
C GLU A 143 17.10 -17.77 -12.75
N ASP A 144 17.98 -18.51 -12.07
CA ASP A 144 18.04 -19.96 -12.16
C ASP A 144 16.73 -20.61 -11.71
N TRP A 145 16.13 -20.10 -10.64
CA TRP A 145 14.84 -20.57 -10.15
C TRP A 145 13.71 -20.33 -11.15
N LEU A 146 13.65 -19.13 -11.76
CA LEU A 146 12.67 -18.79 -12.79
C LEU A 146 12.82 -19.66 -14.03
N LEU A 147 14.05 -19.88 -14.48
CA LEU A 147 14.34 -20.73 -15.62
C LEU A 147 13.93 -22.19 -15.35
N ARG A 148 14.31 -22.74 -14.18
CA ARG A 148 13.99 -24.13 -13.82
C ARG A 148 12.49 -24.35 -13.59
N ARG A 149 11.80 -23.39 -12.97
CA ARG A 149 10.40 -23.55 -12.55
C ARG A 149 9.39 -23.15 -13.62
N TYR A 150 9.69 -22.12 -14.40
CA TYR A 150 8.76 -21.52 -15.37
C TYR A 150 9.31 -21.53 -16.80
N GLY A 151 10.54 -22.01 -17.03
CA GLY A 151 11.17 -21.95 -18.36
C GLY A 151 11.49 -20.53 -18.82
N LEU A 152 11.48 -19.56 -17.91
CA LEU A 152 11.63 -18.15 -18.25
C LEU A 152 13.09 -17.71 -18.13
N ALA A 153 13.72 -17.41 -19.26
CA ALA A 153 15.00 -16.71 -19.30
C ALA A 153 14.77 -15.21 -19.06
N CYS A 154 15.53 -14.62 -18.14
CA CYS A 154 15.46 -13.18 -17.88
C CYS A 154 16.19 -12.38 -18.98
N GLY A 155 15.64 -11.22 -19.35
CA GLY A 155 16.18 -10.35 -20.40
C GLY A 155 15.28 -10.24 -21.64
N GLY A 156 15.89 -9.90 -22.78
CA GLY A 156 15.19 -9.73 -24.06
C GLY A 156 14.88 -8.26 -24.40
N ALA A 157 13.65 -7.99 -24.84
CA ALA A 157 13.24 -6.64 -25.27
C ALA A 157 13.34 -5.60 -24.14
N ALA A 158 13.63 -4.34 -24.47
CA ALA A 158 13.72 -3.26 -23.49
C ALA A 158 12.43 -3.15 -22.64
N PRO A 159 12.54 -3.01 -21.31
CA PRO A 159 11.38 -3.00 -20.42
C PRO A 159 10.50 -1.77 -20.66
N SER A 160 9.19 -2.00 -20.83
CA SER A 160 8.18 -0.96 -21.04
C SER A 160 7.47 -0.55 -19.73
N LEU A 161 7.57 -1.38 -18.70
CA LEU A 161 7.08 -1.11 -17.35
C LEU A 161 8.13 -1.54 -16.33
N GLU A 162 8.32 -0.75 -15.29
CA GLU A 162 9.09 -1.13 -14.12
C GLU A 162 8.16 -1.43 -12.95
N VAL A 163 8.42 -2.52 -12.25
CA VAL A 163 7.79 -2.92 -11.01
C VAL A 163 8.88 -2.90 -9.95
N SER A 164 8.75 -2.06 -8.94
CA SER A 164 9.83 -1.81 -7.99
C SER A 164 9.41 -2.07 -6.55
N LEU A 165 10.26 -2.81 -5.85
CA LEU A 165 10.24 -2.94 -4.39
C LEU A 165 11.28 -2.00 -3.74
N SER A 166 12.05 -1.27 -4.54
CA SER A 166 13.06 -0.32 -4.08
C SER A 166 12.43 1.00 -3.62
N PRO A 167 12.97 1.67 -2.59
CA PRO A 167 12.54 3.03 -2.23
C PRO A 167 12.89 4.06 -3.32
N ASP A 168 14.00 3.86 -4.04
CA ASP A 168 14.50 4.80 -5.07
C ASP A 168 13.92 4.52 -6.47
N ALA A 169 12.70 4.01 -6.52
CA ALA A 169 12.03 3.68 -7.77
C ALA A 169 11.75 4.94 -8.61
N PRO A 170 11.85 4.88 -9.94
CA PRO A 170 11.48 6.01 -10.78
C PRO A 170 9.97 6.30 -10.66
N PRO A 171 9.52 7.55 -10.85
CA PRO A 171 8.10 7.91 -10.69
C PRO A 171 7.14 7.18 -11.64
N SER A 172 7.68 6.62 -12.74
CA SER A 172 6.94 5.83 -13.73
C SER A 172 6.77 4.35 -13.35
N ALA A 173 7.40 3.89 -12.27
CA ALA A 173 7.33 2.51 -11.80
C ALA A 173 6.05 2.22 -11.03
N LEU A 174 5.63 0.96 -11.06
CA LEU A 174 4.63 0.41 -10.15
C LEU A 174 5.29 0.04 -8.82
N LEU A 175 4.86 0.64 -7.73
CA LEU A 175 5.50 0.49 -6.42
C LEU A 175 4.85 -0.63 -5.60
N LEU A 176 5.67 -1.56 -5.09
CA LEU A 176 5.27 -2.71 -4.27
C LEU A 176 6.01 -2.82 -2.93
N GLY A 177 6.93 -1.88 -2.65
CA GLY A 177 7.76 -1.83 -1.44
C GLY A 177 7.44 -0.64 -0.54
N GLU A 178 8.46 -0.11 0.13
CA GLU A 178 8.30 0.99 1.10
C GLU A 178 7.73 2.27 0.48
N GLY A 179 8.01 2.50 -0.82
CA GLY A 179 7.51 3.65 -1.57
C GLY A 179 6.02 3.60 -1.93
N CYS A 180 5.28 2.53 -1.62
CA CYS A 180 3.86 2.41 -2.01
C CYS A 180 3.03 3.63 -1.58
N ARG A 181 3.32 4.20 -0.40
CA ARG A 181 2.54 5.31 0.17
C ARG A 181 2.61 6.59 -0.67
N CYS A 182 3.67 6.75 -1.47
CA CYS A 182 3.88 7.91 -2.33
C CYS A 182 3.18 7.79 -3.69
N GLN A 183 2.62 6.62 -4.03
CA GLN A 183 1.92 6.41 -5.29
C GLN A 183 0.43 6.21 -5.02
N PRO A 184 -0.45 7.18 -5.32
CA PRO A 184 -1.89 7.00 -5.14
C PRO A 184 -2.45 5.89 -6.04
N VAL A 185 -3.32 5.05 -5.47
CA VAL A 185 -4.06 4.00 -6.20
C VAL A 185 -5.54 4.10 -5.87
N GLU A 186 -6.37 4.17 -6.91
CA GLU A 186 -7.82 4.10 -6.77
C GLU A 186 -8.29 2.65 -6.94
N TYR A 187 -9.03 2.17 -5.94
CA TYR A 187 -9.63 0.84 -5.94
C TYR A 187 -11.13 0.91 -6.27
N ILE A 188 -11.61 -0.10 -6.98
CA ILE A 188 -13.05 -0.39 -7.11
C ILE A 188 -13.41 -1.25 -5.89
N LEU A 189 -14.19 -0.66 -4.99
CA LEU A 189 -14.55 -1.30 -3.73
C LEU A 189 -15.81 -2.16 -3.87
N PRO A 190 -15.90 -3.27 -3.12
CA PRO A 190 -17.14 -4.01 -2.99
C PRO A 190 -18.23 -3.12 -2.35
N PRO A 191 -19.52 -3.36 -2.62
CA PRO A 191 -20.61 -2.52 -2.12
C PRO A 191 -20.60 -2.30 -0.60
N THR A 192 -20.15 -3.30 0.16
CA THR A 192 -20.05 -3.27 1.63
C THR A 192 -19.03 -2.26 2.16
N LEU A 193 -18.03 -1.87 1.34
CA LEU A 193 -16.95 -0.97 1.73
C LEU A 193 -17.04 0.41 1.08
N ARG A 194 -17.89 0.57 0.06
CA ARG A 194 -17.96 1.77 -0.79
C ARG A 194 -18.17 3.07 0.00
N ASP A 195 -19.04 3.04 1.00
CA ASP A 195 -19.38 4.23 1.81
C ASP A 195 -18.62 4.26 3.15
N ALA A 196 -17.92 3.18 3.50
CA ALA A 196 -17.26 3.03 4.79
C ALA A 196 -15.76 3.38 4.74
N VAL A 197 -15.14 3.26 3.56
CA VAL A 197 -13.71 3.49 3.36
C VAL A 197 -13.51 4.79 2.57
N PRO A 198 -12.80 5.80 3.13
CA PRO A 198 -12.50 7.03 2.42
C PRO A 198 -11.56 6.77 1.23
N PRO A 199 -11.53 7.65 0.21
CA PRO A 199 -10.54 7.56 -0.86
C PRO A 199 -9.13 7.92 -0.36
N GLY A 200 -8.12 7.60 -1.17
CA GLY A 200 -6.72 7.98 -0.91
C GLY A 200 -5.99 7.06 0.06
N ILE A 201 -4.85 7.54 0.58
CA ILE A 201 -3.92 6.71 1.38
C ILE A 201 -4.53 6.21 2.69
N GLU A 202 -5.41 7.01 3.29
CA GLU A 202 -6.17 6.64 4.49
C GLU A 202 -7.02 5.40 4.23
N GLY A 203 -7.76 5.41 3.12
CA GLY A 203 -8.55 4.28 2.67
C GLY A 203 -7.70 3.05 2.39
N GLU A 204 -6.60 3.20 1.67
CA GLU A 204 -5.69 2.10 1.35
C GLU A 204 -5.11 1.46 2.62
N CYS A 205 -4.79 2.25 3.66
CA CYS A 205 -4.37 1.74 4.96
C CYS A 205 -5.47 0.89 5.63
N LEU A 206 -6.73 1.31 5.55
CA LEU A 206 -7.87 0.56 6.10
C LEU A 206 -8.10 -0.74 5.32
N LEU A 207 -8.02 -0.71 3.99
CA LEU A 207 -8.11 -1.91 3.14
C LEU A 207 -6.98 -2.89 3.46
N ALA A 208 -5.75 -2.38 3.65
CA ALA A 208 -4.60 -3.21 4.00
C ALA A 208 -4.78 -3.87 5.37
N ALA A 209 -5.35 -3.16 6.33
CA ALA A 209 -5.68 -3.71 7.63
C ALA A 209 -6.77 -4.79 7.57
N LEU A 210 -7.83 -4.59 6.77
CA LEU A 210 -8.88 -5.58 6.54
C LEU A 210 -8.33 -6.84 5.88
N HIS A 211 -7.49 -6.68 4.85
CA HIS A 211 -6.84 -7.79 4.16
C HIS A 211 -5.93 -8.58 5.09
N ARG A 212 -5.09 -7.89 5.89
CA ARG A 212 -4.21 -8.53 6.88
C ARG A 212 -4.98 -9.38 7.92
N GLN A 213 -6.23 -9.02 8.19
CA GLN A 213 -7.10 -9.75 9.12
C GLN A 213 -7.99 -10.80 8.42
N GLY A 214 -7.78 -11.04 7.12
CA GLY A 214 -8.55 -12.01 6.33
C GLY A 214 -10.00 -11.62 6.09
N ARG A 215 -10.37 -10.35 6.33
CA ARG A 215 -11.75 -9.85 6.19
C ARG A 215 -12.05 -9.27 4.81
N LEU A 216 -11.01 -9.08 4.01
CA LEU A 216 -11.09 -8.59 2.64
C LEU A 216 -10.11 -9.40 1.78
N PRO A 217 -10.59 -10.36 0.98
CA PRO A 217 -9.72 -11.10 0.07
C PRO A 217 -9.29 -10.18 -1.08
N ALA A 218 -8.04 -10.30 -1.52
CA ALA A 218 -7.49 -9.48 -2.60
C ALA A 218 -8.25 -9.65 -3.94
N SER A 219 -8.91 -10.80 -4.15
CA SER A 219 -9.73 -11.08 -5.33
C SER A 219 -11.00 -10.23 -5.42
N GLU A 220 -11.49 -9.68 -4.31
CA GLU A 220 -12.65 -8.78 -4.29
C GLU A 220 -12.27 -7.32 -4.58
N LEU A 221 -10.97 -7.01 -4.62
CA LEU A 221 -10.46 -5.69 -4.96
C LEU A 221 -10.02 -5.65 -6.42
N ALA A 222 -10.64 -4.74 -7.17
CA ALA A 222 -10.14 -4.37 -8.48
C ALA A 222 -9.48 -2.98 -8.41
N VAL A 223 -8.52 -2.75 -9.28
CA VAL A 223 -7.81 -1.46 -9.39
C VAL A 223 -8.46 -0.65 -10.51
N LYS A 224 -8.94 0.54 -10.17
CA LYS A 224 -9.54 1.48 -11.11
C LYS A 224 -8.46 2.28 -11.84
N ARG A 225 -7.50 2.82 -11.09
CA ARG A 225 -6.49 3.74 -11.62
C ARG A 225 -5.23 3.72 -10.76
N ILE A 226 -4.07 3.72 -11.41
CA ILE A 226 -2.77 3.99 -10.79
C ILE A 226 -2.33 5.38 -11.22
N HIS A 227 -1.83 6.17 -10.27
CA HIS A 227 -1.28 7.50 -10.52
C HIS A 227 0.25 7.39 -10.60
N PHE A 228 0.78 7.32 -11.82
CA PHE A 228 2.22 7.37 -12.08
C PHE A 228 2.71 8.82 -12.04
N GLY A 229 3.88 9.08 -11.44
CA GLY A 229 4.52 10.39 -11.48
C GLY A 229 3.99 11.42 -10.48
N ALA A 230 3.32 11.00 -9.41
CA ALA A 230 2.91 11.88 -8.32
C ALA A 230 4.11 12.31 -7.46
#